data_AF-A0A832SPA9-F1
#
_entry.id   AF-A0A832SPA9-F1
#
_cell.length_a   1.000
_cell.length_b   1.000
_cell.length_c   1.000
_cell.angle_alpha   90.00
_cell.angle_beta   90.00
_cell.angle_gamma   90.00
#
_symmetry.space_group_name_H-M   'P 1'
#
loop_
_entity.id
_entity.type
_entity.pdbx_description
1 polymer ?
#
loop_
_entity_poly.entity_id
_entity_poly.type
_entity_poly.pdbx_seq_one_letter_code
_entity_poly.pdbx_strand_id
1 'polypeptide(L)' 'SPNSAGCVIDAIRCCKVALNRNISGALTSISSYTMKHPPIQYPDDIAHDKVDEFIEGKLER' A
#
# COMPACT_ATOMS: atom_id res chain seq x y z
N SER A 1 8.84 -17.11 -3.60
CA SER A 1 8.40 -18.09 -2.57
C SER A 1 6.99 -17.73 -2.13
N PRO A 2 6.22 -18.66 -1.54
CA PRO A 2 4.85 -18.38 -1.11
C PRO A 2 4.74 -17.24 -0.08
N ASN A 3 5.77 -17.09 0.76
CA ASN A 3 5.78 -16.15 1.89
C ASN A 3 5.61 -14.68 1.51
N SER A 4 5.89 -14.28 0.27
CA SER A 4 5.76 -12.89 -0.19
C SER A 4 4.74 -12.71 -1.31
N ALA A 5 4.15 -13.79 -1.83
CA ALA A 5 3.23 -13.72 -2.95
C ALA A 5 1.96 -12.92 -2.60
N GLY A 6 1.42 -13.11 -1.39
CA GLY A 6 0.27 -12.34 -0.89
C GLY A 6 0.53 -10.84 -0.86
N CYS A 7 1.64 -10.43 -0.21
CA CYS A 7 2.06 -9.02 -0.14
C CYS A 7 2.18 -8.38 -1.53
N VAL A 8 2.75 -9.10 -2.50
CA VAL A 8 2.92 -8.60 -3.87
C VAL A 8 1.58 -8.48 -4.60
N ILE A 9 0.66 -9.43 -4.42
CA ILE A 9 -0.69 -9.35 -5.00
C ILE A 9 -1.40 -8.07 -4.52
N ASP A 10 -1.36 -7.80 -3.22
CA ASP A 10 -2.02 -6.62 -2.65
C ASP A 10 -1.35 -5.32 -3.09
N ALA A 11 -0.02 -5.28 -3.16
CA ALA A 11 0.73 -4.16 -3.71
C ALA A 11 0.33 -3.84 -5.17
N ILE A 12 0.23 -4.87 -6.04
CA ILE A 12 -0.18 -4.71 -7.44
C ILE A 12 -1.62 -4.18 -7.54
N ARG A 13 -2.54 -4.68 -6.71
CA ARG A 13 -3.94 -4.23 -6.69
C ARG A 13 -4.04 -2.77 -6.24
N CYS A 14 -3.28 -2.37 -5.22
CA CYS A 14 -3.20 -0.97 -4.79
C CYS A 14 -2.63 -0.07 -5.90
N CYS A 15 -1.60 -0.51 -6.62
CA CYS A 15 -1.11 0.20 -7.80
C CYS A 15 -2.19 0.38 -8.87
N LYS A 16 -3.03 -0.63 -9.11
CA LYS A 16 -4.15 -0.51 -10.06
C LYS A 16 -5.20 0.51 -9.60
N VAL A 17 -5.50 0.56 -8.30
CA VAL A 17 -6.40 1.58 -7.73
C VAL A 17 -5.80 2.98 -7.90
N ALA A 18 -4.51 3.17 -7.61
CA ALA A 18 -3.81 4.43 -7.80
C ALA A 18 -3.83 4.89 -9.26
N LEU A 19 -3.55 3.98 -10.19
CA LEU A 19 -3.62 4.27 -11.64
C LEU A 19 -5.02 4.73 -12.06
N ASN A 20 -6.08 4.08 -11.58
CA ASN A 20 -7.45 4.47 -11.89
C ASN A 20 -7.81 5.85 -11.32
N ARG A 21 -7.11 6.30 -10.27
CA ARG A 21 -7.27 7.61 -9.63
C ARG A 21 -6.26 8.66 -10.13
N ASN A 22 -5.45 8.34 -11.14
CA ASN A 22 -4.36 9.18 -11.65
C ASN A 22 -3.32 9.59 -10.59
N ILE A 23 -3.14 8.75 -9.57
CA ILE A 23 -2.09 8.96 -8.55
C ILE A 23 -0.77 8.43 -9.09
N SER A 24 0.28 9.23 -8.94
CA SER A 24 1.64 8.89 -9.36
C SER A 24 2.62 9.00 -8.19
N GLY A 25 3.79 8.37 -8.35
CA GLY A 25 4.79 8.28 -7.28
C GLY A 25 4.57 7.07 -6.37
N ALA A 26 5.30 7.04 -5.26
CA ALA A 26 5.25 5.94 -4.31
C ALA A 26 3.94 5.96 -3.49
N LEU A 27 3.27 4.81 -3.39
CA LEU A 27 2.11 4.61 -2.51
C LEU A 27 2.60 4.31 -1.10
N THR A 28 2.63 5.33 -0.26
CA THR A 28 3.14 5.27 1.11
C THR A 28 2.35 4.33 2.02
N SER A 29 1.03 4.22 1.81
CA SER A 29 0.12 3.29 2.49
C SER A 29 0.59 1.84 2.34
N ILE A 30 0.42 1.24 1.15
CA ILE A 30 0.75 -0.17 0.92
C ILE A 30 2.25 -0.46 1.02
N SER A 31 3.11 0.51 0.71
CA SER A 31 4.55 0.34 0.89
C SER A 31 4.88 0.14 2.37
N SER A 32 4.29 0.94 3.27
CA SER A 32 4.52 0.81 4.71
C SER A 32 4.06 -0.52 5.30
N TYR A 33 3.11 -1.20 4.65
CA TYR A 33 2.59 -2.48 5.13
C TYR A 33 3.30 -3.71 4.53
N THR A 34 3.85 -3.60 3.32
CA THR A 34 4.36 -4.76 2.56
C THR A 34 5.86 -4.76 2.28
N MET A 35 6.55 -3.64 2.55
CA MET A 35 7.98 -3.48 2.24
C MET A 35 8.81 -3.36 3.51
N LYS A 36 9.98 -4.00 3.53
CA LYS A 36 10.92 -3.91 4.66
C LYS A 36 11.52 -2.51 4.86
N HIS A 37 11.65 -1.74 3.78
CA HIS A 37 12.23 -0.40 3.78
C HIS A 37 11.31 0.56 3.02
N PRO A 38 10.15 0.92 3.60
CA PRO A 38 9.21 1.80 2.96
C PRO A 38 9.71 3.26 2.99
N PRO A 39 9.23 4.14 2.09
CA PRO A 39 9.54 5.56 2.13
C PRO A 39 9.13 6.25 3.44
N ILE A 40 8.05 5.77 4.07
CA ILE A 40 7.59 6.19 5.39
C ILE A 40 7.33 4.93 6.21
N GLN A 41 7.91 4.86 7.40
CA GLN A 41 7.69 3.75 8.33
C GLN A 41 6.53 4.06 9.27
N TYR A 42 5.65 3.08 9.45
CA TYR A 42 4.59 3.09 10.43
C TYR A 42 4.64 1.77 11.22
N PRO A 43 4.12 1.74 12.46
CA PRO A 43 3.74 0.49 13.11
C PRO A 43 2.79 -0.33 12.23
N ASP A 44 2.86 -1.66 12.29
CA ASP A 44 2.14 -2.57 11.38
C ASP A 44 0.61 -2.39 11.41
N ASP A 45 0.04 -2.10 12.58
CA ASP A 45 -1.40 -1.81 12.78
C ASP A 45 -1.80 -0.51 12.07
N ILE A 46 -0.99 0.54 12.22
CA ILE A 46 -1.22 1.82 11.54
C ILE A 46 -1.01 1.69 10.03
N ALA A 47 -0.04 0.89 9.58
CA ALA A 47 0.19 0.61 8.17
C ALA A 47 -0.99 -0.14 7.54
N HIS A 48 -1.56 -1.10 8.26
CA HIS A 48 -2.78 -1.81 7.86
C HIS A 48 -3.95 -0.83 7.66
N ASP A 49 -4.25 -0.01 8.66
CA ASP A 49 -5.36 0.95 8.60
C ASP A 49 -5.19 1.95 7.45
N LYS A 50 -3.96 2.37 7.17
CA LYS A 50 -3.65 3.25 6.03
C LYS A 50 -3.92 2.60 4.67
N VAL A 51 -3.73 1.29 4.55
CA VAL A 51 -4.09 0.56 3.33
C VAL A 51 -5.61 0.57 3.14
N ASP A 52 -6.36 0.33 4.21
CA ASP A 52 -7.83 0.38 4.17
C ASP A 52 -8.34 1.79 3.82
N GLU A 53 -7.81 2.83 4.47
CA GLU A 53 -8.15 4.23 4.15
C GLU A 53 -7.81 4.58 2.69
N PHE A 54 -6.70 4.07 2.16
CA PHE A 54 -6.36 4.23 0.75
C PHE A 54 -7.37 3.52 -0.15
N ILE A 55 -7.74 2.27 0.14
CA ILE A 55 -8.71 1.51 -0.65
C ILE A 55 -10.08 2.22 -0.66
N GLU A 56 -10.52 2.74 0.49
CA GLU A 56 -11.76 3.51 0.65
C GLU A 56 -11.71 4.89 -0.02
N GLY A 57 -10.53 5.38 -0.38
CA GLY A 57 -10.34 6.70 -0.99
C GLY A 57 -10.34 7.85 0.01
N LYS A 58 -10.18 7.57 1.30
CA LYS A 58 -9.98 8.56 2.36
C LYS A 58 -8.54 9.08 2.40
N LEU A 59 -7.59 8.26 1.95
CA LEU A 59 -6.17 8.60 1.84
C LEU A 59 -5.72 8.62 0.37
N GLU A 60 -4.87 9.59 0.03
CA GLU A 60 -4.36 9.74 -1.34
C GLU A 60 -3.31 8.66 -1.70
N ARG A 61 -2.38 8.32 -0.80
CA ARG A 61 -1.22 7.48 -1.14
C ARG A 61 -0.66 6.69 0.03
#